data_AF-A0A930J1J0-F1
#
_entry.id   AF-A0A930J1J0-F1
#
_cell.length_a   1.000
_cell.length_b   1.000
_cell.length_c   1.000
_cell.angle_alpha   90.00
_cell.angle_beta   90.00
_cell.angle_gamma   90.00
#
_symmetry.space_group_name_H-M   'P 1'
#
loop_
_entity.id
_entity.type
_entity.pdbx_description
1 polymer ?
#
loop_
_entity_poly.entity_id
_entity_poly.type
_entity_poly.pdbx_seq_one_letter_code
_entity_poly.pdbx_strand_id
1 'polypeptide(L)'
;DGDRRDTHDFEGYFANFINRMKADNHDKSLVMNAVSTFGGSKIVGTKNVEFGYNEMWGGDDYLWNYRKIIQDNRRNNGKNTFNTVFAAYLHCRNGNGGQFHTSSALFGNATIFALGGSRIELSGDHMLFTEYFPDDARKMSDKLQKSIIHYYDFLVAYENYLRDGNAETSVNMTMDGVNVAAWDLSDPNPSIADAADQTIGPKPYCVNTYSTKKGDVTAIQLLNYSNVSRDNFNVRDLKETMPEPNVLLNKKIVLDDATPVSRIWVASPDCFGGAPQEVVFKQNNGKVTFTLPSLEYWTMVVVEHGNKVDNSASEVRNYVLRGESFQEASNNTVPAGEAYLSFPATIGKTLQPLLSLVPVTAGITNVIDNGRDDYYTVSGIKVDHPVKGIYIHKGKKLVKK
;
A
#
# COMPACT_ATOMS: atom_id res chain seq x y z
N ASP A 1 -8.37 -41.89 32.93
CA ASP A 1 -9.66 -41.24 32.61
C ASP A 1 -9.43 -39.84 32.06
N GLY A 2 -9.15 -39.77 30.76
CA GLY A 2 -9.08 -38.50 30.04
C GLY A 2 -10.50 -38.09 29.70
N ASP A 3 -11.05 -37.23 30.54
CA ASP A 3 -12.34 -36.57 30.37
C ASP A 3 -12.39 -35.90 28.99
N ARG A 4 -13.02 -36.59 28.01
CA ARG A 4 -13.41 -36.02 26.72
C ARG A 4 -14.54 -35.04 27.02
N ARG A 5 -14.18 -33.89 27.56
CA ARG A 5 -15.13 -32.80 27.79
C ARG A 5 -15.73 -32.40 26.46
N ASP A 6 -17.02 -32.17 26.54
CA ASP A 6 -17.91 -31.64 25.52
C ASP A 6 -17.19 -30.70 24.52
N THR A 7 -17.05 -31.12 23.26
CA THR A 7 -16.31 -30.39 22.21
C THR A 7 -17.12 -29.25 21.59
N HIS A 8 -18.26 -28.89 22.17
CA HIS A 8 -19.18 -27.90 21.61
C HIS A 8 -18.65 -26.45 21.66
N ASP A 9 -17.59 -26.15 22.43
CA ASP A 9 -16.96 -24.83 22.49
C ASP A 9 -15.43 -24.91 22.26
N PHE A 10 -15.02 -25.49 21.12
CA PHE A 10 -13.60 -25.58 20.78
C PHE A 10 -12.93 -24.20 20.67
N GLU A 11 -13.66 -23.20 20.16
CA GLU A 11 -13.18 -21.81 20.04
C GLU A 11 -12.91 -21.16 21.41
N GLY A 12 -13.73 -21.47 22.43
CA GLY A 12 -13.52 -21.00 23.79
C GLY A 12 -12.19 -21.47 24.41
N TYR A 13 -11.68 -22.64 24.02
CA TYR A 13 -10.38 -23.11 24.49
C TYR A 13 -9.21 -22.26 23.98
N PHE A 14 -9.32 -21.63 22.81
CA PHE A 14 -8.28 -20.72 22.32
C PHE A 14 -8.10 -19.53 23.26
N ALA A 15 -9.19 -18.93 23.73
CA ALA A 15 -9.14 -17.81 24.65
C ALA A 15 -8.48 -18.20 25.99
N ASN A 16 -8.86 -19.35 26.54
CA ASN A 16 -8.26 -19.88 27.77
C ASN A 16 -6.74 -20.13 27.61
N PHE A 17 -6.34 -20.71 26.48
CA PHE A 17 -4.93 -20.96 26.17
C PHE A 17 -4.12 -19.66 26.05
N ILE A 18 -4.58 -18.70 25.25
CA ILE A 18 -3.88 -17.42 25.05
C ILE A 18 -3.76 -16.67 26.38
N ASN A 19 -4.83 -16.58 27.17
CA ASN A 19 -4.81 -15.92 28.47
C ASN A 19 -3.80 -16.57 29.41
N ARG A 20 -3.74 -17.91 29.42
CA ARG A 20 -2.77 -18.64 30.23
C ARG A 20 -1.33 -18.40 29.76
N MET A 21 -1.07 -18.47 28.45
CA MET A 21 0.25 -18.22 27.89
C MET A 21 0.75 -16.81 28.20
N LYS A 22 -0.13 -15.80 28.13
CA LYS A 22 0.23 -14.41 28.45
C LYS A 22 0.45 -14.20 29.94
N ALA A 23 -0.32 -14.85 30.81
CA ALA A 23 -0.13 -14.79 32.25
C ALA A 23 1.23 -15.39 32.67
N ASP A 24 1.58 -16.55 32.10
CA ASP A 24 2.84 -17.24 32.42
C ASP A 24 4.06 -16.55 31.77
N ASN A 25 3.89 -15.83 30.64
CA ASN A 25 4.95 -15.22 29.85
C ASN A 25 4.63 -13.76 29.48
N HIS A 26 4.45 -12.91 30.50
CA HIS A 26 3.96 -11.53 30.34
C HIS A 26 4.80 -10.66 29.38
N ASP A 27 6.10 -10.90 29.27
CA ASP A 27 7.05 -10.18 28.42
C ASP A 27 7.05 -10.63 26.94
N LYS A 28 6.36 -11.73 26.60
CA LYS A 28 6.33 -12.25 25.22
C LYS A 28 5.14 -11.70 24.43
N SER A 29 5.41 -11.38 23.17
CA SER A 29 4.37 -11.09 22.18
C SER A 29 3.69 -12.37 21.75
N LEU A 30 2.37 -12.31 21.58
CA LEU A 30 1.56 -13.45 21.16
C LEU A 30 0.81 -13.14 19.86
N VAL A 31 0.72 -14.15 19.01
CA VAL A 31 -0.14 -14.16 17.83
C VAL A 31 -0.71 -15.57 17.70
N MET A 32 -1.95 -15.68 17.25
CA MET A 32 -2.56 -16.98 16.95
C MET A 32 -3.36 -16.85 15.65
N ASN A 33 -3.17 -17.81 14.75
CA ASN A 33 -3.85 -17.84 13.46
C ASN A 33 -5.33 -18.21 13.62
N ALA A 34 -6.21 -17.38 13.07
CA ALA A 34 -7.63 -17.65 12.90
C ALA A 34 -7.91 -18.05 11.43
N VAL A 35 -7.71 -19.33 11.13
CA VAL A 35 -7.90 -19.95 9.80
C VAL A 35 -9.35 -19.73 9.35
N SER A 36 -9.57 -19.04 8.22
CA SER A 36 -10.91 -18.72 7.73
C SER A 36 -11.82 -18.12 8.80
N THR A 37 -11.24 -17.25 9.65
CA THR A 37 -11.91 -16.57 10.78
C THR A 37 -12.37 -17.46 11.94
N PHE A 38 -12.14 -18.77 11.87
CA PHE A 38 -12.54 -19.72 12.91
C PHE A 38 -11.88 -19.38 14.26
N GLY A 39 -12.69 -19.21 15.29
CA GLY A 39 -12.27 -18.78 16.63
C GLY A 39 -11.77 -17.33 16.71
N GLY A 40 -11.81 -16.55 15.61
CA GLY A 40 -11.21 -15.22 15.54
C GLY A 40 -11.73 -14.26 16.60
N SER A 41 -13.04 -14.28 16.88
CA SER A 41 -13.64 -13.46 17.93
C SER A 41 -13.15 -13.82 19.33
N LYS A 42 -12.93 -15.12 19.61
CA LYS A 42 -12.39 -15.61 20.88
C LYS A 42 -10.91 -15.31 21.02
N ILE A 43 -10.13 -15.49 19.96
CA ILE A 43 -8.69 -15.21 19.90
C ILE A 43 -8.44 -13.71 20.12
N VAL A 44 -9.01 -12.87 19.27
CA VAL A 44 -8.78 -11.41 19.30
C VAL A 44 -9.46 -10.77 20.51
N GLY A 45 -10.60 -11.30 20.94
CA GLY A 45 -11.35 -10.85 22.11
C GLY A 45 -10.61 -11.03 23.44
N THR A 46 -9.55 -11.84 23.49
CA THR A 46 -8.66 -11.89 24.66
C THR A 46 -7.91 -10.58 24.90
N LYS A 47 -7.69 -9.79 23.83
CA LYS A 47 -6.84 -8.59 23.82
C LYS A 47 -5.37 -8.86 24.21
N ASN A 48 -4.96 -10.13 24.20
CA ASN A 48 -3.61 -10.58 24.57
C ASN A 48 -2.74 -10.93 23.36
N VAL A 49 -3.28 -10.83 22.13
CA VAL A 49 -2.54 -10.94 20.87
C VAL A 49 -2.17 -9.56 20.34
N GLU A 50 -1.04 -9.45 19.64
CA GLU A 50 -0.52 -8.16 19.15
C GLU A 50 -1.29 -7.62 17.94
N PHE A 51 -1.76 -8.51 17.08
CA PHE A 51 -2.51 -8.20 15.86
C PHE A 51 -3.38 -9.39 15.47
N GLY A 52 -4.38 -9.16 14.62
CA GLY A 52 -5.16 -10.24 14.03
C GLY A 52 -4.34 -10.96 12.97
N TYR A 53 -4.27 -12.29 13.01
CA TYR A 53 -3.64 -13.09 11.95
C TYR A 53 -4.68 -14.02 11.36
N ASN A 54 -4.93 -13.89 10.06
CA ASN A 54 -5.98 -14.62 9.36
C ASN A 54 -5.41 -15.31 8.13
N GLU A 55 -5.40 -16.63 8.16
CA GLU A 55 -5.07 -17.46 7.00
C GLU A 55 -6.32 -17.75 6.18
N MET A 56 -6.30 -17.35 4.91
CA MET A 56 -7.48 -17.21 4.06
C MET A 56 -7.66 -18.42 3.16
N TRP A 57 -8.81 -19.09 3.26
CA TRP A 57 -9.15 -20.29 2.49
C TRP A 57 -10.58 -20.25 1.98
N GLY A 58 -10.88 -21.16 1.04
CA GLY A 58 -12.24 -21.37 0.55
C GLY A 58 -12.90 -20.07 0.08
N GLY A 59 -14.14 -19.84 0.54
CA GLY A 59 -14.92 -18.66 0.20
C GLY A 59 -14.57 -17.39 1.00
N ASP A 60 -13.50 -17.39 1.79
CA ASP A 60 -13.09 -16.20 2.56
C ASP A 60 -12.12 -15.28 1.81
N ASP A 61 -11.89 -15.48 0.52
CA ASP A 61 -10.85 -14.79 -0.24
C ASP A 61 -11.36 -13.71 -1.22
N TYR A 62 -12.65 -13.38 -1.21
CA TYR A 62 -13.18 -12.26 -1.98
C TYR A 62 -12.74 -10.93 -1.37
N LEU A 63 -12.64 -9.89 -2.20
CA LEU A 63 -12.09 -8.59 -1.77
C LEU A 63 -12.83 -7.99 -0.56
N TRP A 64 -14.14 -8.22 -0.44
CA TRP A 64 -14.94 -7.73 0.67
C TRP A 64 -14.65 -8.46 2.00
N ASN A 65 -14.23 -9.73 1.97
CA ASN A 65 -13.91 -10.51 3.18
C ASN A 65 -12.77 -9.85 3.96
N TYR A 66 -11.73 -9.37 3.27
CA TYR A 66 -10.57 -8.72 3.89
C TYR A 66 -10.99 -7.49 4.70
N ARG A 67 -11.87 -6.64 4.15
CA ARG A 67 -12.41 -5.49 4.87
C ARG A 67 -13.17 -5.96 6.11
N LYS A 68 -14.11 -6.90 5.95
CA LYS A 68 -14.92 -7.41 7.06
C LYS A 68 -14.03 -7.91 8.19
N ILE A 69 -13.03 -8.72 7.88
CA ILE A 69 -12.14 -9.31 8.89
C ILE A 69 -11.31 -8.24 9.61
N ILE A 70 -10.82 -7.23 8.90
CA ILE A 70 -10.16 -6.08 9.54
C ILE A 70 -11.11 -5.40 10.53
N GLN A 71 -12.35 -5.14 10.14
CA GLN A 71 -13.34 -4.48 11.00
C GLN A 71 -13.77 -5.36 12.19
N ASP A 72 -13.92 -6.66 11.98
CA ASP A 72 -14.25 -7.61 13.04
C ASP A 72 -13.10 -7.71 14.06
N ASN A 73 -11.85 -7.78 13.61
CA ASN A 73 -10.70 -7.81 14.49
C ASN A 73 -10.59 -6.52 15.34
N ARG A 74 -10.79 -5.34 14.73
CA ARG A 74 -10.84 -4.06 15.46
C ARG A 74 -11.96 -4.05 16.51
N ARG A 75 -13.16 -4.51 16.14
CA ARG A 75 -14.33 -4.60 17.02
C ARG A 75 -14.10 -5.56 18.19
N ASN A 76 -13.59 -6.76 17.91
CA ASN A 76 -13.32 -7.79 18.90
C ASN A 76 -12.20 -7.37 19.87
N ASN A 77 -11.15 -6.69 19.38
CA ASN A 77 -10.10 -6.15 20.23
C ASN A 77 -10.56 -4.91 21.03
N GLY A 78 -11.49 -4.14 20.47
CA GLY A 78 -11.97 -2.86 21.00
C GLY A 78 -11.04 -1.68 20.72
N LYS A 79 -10.17 -1.78 19.70
CA LYS A 79 -9.26 -0.71 19.28
C LYS A 79 -9.31 -0.53 17.76
N ASN A 80 -9.59 0.69 17.30
CA ASN A 80 -9.57 1.01 15.87
C ASN A 80 -8.15 0.97 15.26
N THR A 81 -7.11 1.05 16.10
CA THR A 81 -5.71 0.90 15.71
C THR A 81 -5.23 -0.56 15.68
N PHE A 82 -6.09 -1.53 16.02
CA PHE A 82 -5.73 -2.94 15.94
C PHE A 82 -5.60 -3.37 14.48
N ASN A 83 -4.42 -3.88 14.12
CA ASN A 83 -4.07 -4.22 12.74
C ASN A 83 -4.27 -5.71 12.46
N THR A 84 -4.38 -6.05 11.18
CA THR A 84 -4.59 -7.43 10.71
C THR A 84 -3.57 -7.80 9.64
N VAL A 85 -2.95 -8.96 9.81
CA VAL A 85 -2.05 -9.61 8.85
C VAL A 85 -2.78 -10.80 8.24
N PHE A 86 -2.72 -10.92 6.91
CA PHE A 86 -3.33 -11.99 6.15
C PHE A 86 -2.28 -12.92 5.56
N ALA A 87 -2.50 -14.23 5.69
CA ALA A 87 -1.87 -15.23 4.83
C ALA A 87 -2.86 -15.57 3.71
N ALA A 88 -2.59 -15.10 2.50
CA ALA A 88 -3.46 -15.27 1.34
C ALA A 88 -2.63 -15.75 0.15
N TYR A 89 -2.39 -17.06 0.12
CA TYR A 89 -1.45 -17.69 -0.81
C TYR A 89 -1.97 -17.64 -2.25
N LEU A 90 -1.21 -17.00 -3.14
CA LEU A 90 -1.53 -16.88 -4.56
C LEU A 90 -1.35 -18.22 -5.28
N HIS A 91 -2.27 -18.56 -6.17
CA HIS A 91 -2.18 -19.73 -7.07
C HIS A 91 -2.02 -21.07 -6.33
N CYS A 92 -2.36 -21.08 -5.04
CA CYS A 92 -2.10 -22.17 -4.12
C CYS A 92 -2.84 -23.46 -4.52
N ARG A 93 -2.12 -24.59 -4.53
CA ARG A 93 -2.67 -25.95 -4.74
C ARG A 93 -3.53 -26.11 -6.01
N ASN A 94 -3.32 -25.29 -7.04
CA ASN A 94 -4.09 -25.37 -8.27
C ASN A 94 -3.53 -26.39 -9.28
N GLY A 95 -2.43 -27.07 -8.94
CA GLY A 95 -1.80 -28.09 -9.79
C GLY A 95 -0.96 -27.54 -10.95
N ASN A 96 -0.99 -26.23 -11.16
CA ASN A 96 -0.17 -25.57 -12.16
C ASN A 96 1.21 -25.23 -11.56
N GLY A 97 2.26 -25.33 -12.37
CA GLY A 97 3.57 -24.77 -12.05
C GLY A 97 3.76 -23.39 -12.67
N GLY A 98 4.94 -22.80 -12.48
CA GLY A 98 5.35 -21.57 -13.15
C GLY A 98 5.61 -20.41 -12.19
N GLN A 99 5.64 -19.20 -12.75
CA GLN A 99 5.87 -17.97 -12.00
C GLN A 99 4.57 -17.39 -11.47
N PHE A 100 4.65 -16.60 -10.41
CA PHE A 100 3.52 -15.77 -10.01
C PHE A 100 3.16 -14.78 -11.12
N HIS A 101 1.86 -14.69 -11.41
CA HIS A 101 1.29 -13.57 -12.13
C HIS A 101 1.48 -12.28 -11.34
N THR A 102 2.13 -11.30 -11.99
CA THR A 102 2.43 -9.99 -11.37
C THR A 102 1.12 -9.27 -11.01
N SER A 103 0.13 -9.30 -11.90
CA SER A 103 -1.20 -8.73 -11.67
C SER A 103 -1.87 -9.28 -10.41
N SER A 104 -1.88 -10.61 -10.20
CA SER A 104 -2.50 -11.23 -9.02
C SER A 104 -1.83 -10.76 -7.73
N ALA A 105 -0.49 -10.66 -7.72
CA ALA A 105 0.25 -10.19 -6.56
C ALA A 105 -0.02 -8.72 -6.26
N LEU A 106 0.07 -7.84 -7.27
CA LEU A 106 -0.08 -6.40 -7.08
C LEU A 106 -1.52 -5.99 -6.77
N PHE A 107 -2.54 -6.58 -7.40
CA PHE A 107 -3.94 -6.34 -7.03
C PHE A 107 -4.25 -6.83 -5.61
N GLY A 108 -3.73 -7.99 -5.21
CA GLY A 108 -3.86 -8.49 -3.85
C GLY A 108 -3.28 -7.52 -2.81
N ASN A 109 -2.06 -7.02 -3.08
CA ASN A 109 -1.40 -6.05 -2.19
C ASN A 109 -2.11 -4.72 -2.17
N ALA A 110 -2.43 -4.15 -3.34
CA ALA A 110 -3.18 -2.91 -3.47
C ALA A 110 -4.47 -2.95 -2.63
N THR A 111 -5.25 -4.03 -2.77
CA THR A 111 -6.53 -4.21 -2.06
C THR A 111 -6.31 -4.28 -0.55
N ILE A 112 -5.44 -5.19 -0.09
CA ILE A 112 -5.27 -5.44 1.36
C ILE A 112 -4.61 -4.24 2.05
N PHE A 113 -3.63 -3.60 1.41
CA PHE A 113 -2.92 -2.46 1.98
C PHE A 113 -3.80 -1.21 2.01
N ALA A 114 -4.60 -0.97 0.96
CA ALA A 114 -5.58 0.13 0.94
C ALA A 114 -6.60 0.03 2.08
N LEU A 115 -7.00 -1.20 2.46
CA LEU A 115 -7.90 -1.46 3.60
C LEU A 115 -7.23 -1.29 4.97
N GLY A 116 -5.91 -1.12 5.01
CA GLY A 116 -5.12 -1.03 6.24
C GLY A 116 -4.67 -2.38 6.81
N GLY A 117 -4.77 -3.46 6.03
CA GLY A 117 -4.17 -4.76 6.36
C GLY A 117 -2.74 -4.88 5.84
N SER A 118 -2.10 -6.01 6.15
CA SER A 118 -0.83 -6.42 5.52
C SER A 118 -0.87 -7.89 5.15
N ARG A 119 0.08 -8.35 4.33
CA ARG A 119 0.19 -9.75 3.92
C ARG A 119 1.50 -10.35 4.40
N ILE A 120 1.44 -11.55 4.93
CA ILE A 120 2.63 -12.40 5.06
C ILE A 120 2.78 -13.17 3.76
N GLU A 121 3.68 -12.70 2.90
CA GLU A 121 3.89 -13.32 1.58
C GLU A 121 5.35 -13.37 1.16
N LEU A 122 6.27 -12.71 1.88
CA LEU A 122 7.70 -12.72 1.57
C LEU A 122 8.45 -13.50 2.66
N SER A 123 9.09 -14.59 2.26
CA SER A 123 10.17 -15.25 2.98
C SER A 123 11.50 -14.67 2.49
N GLY A 124 12.55 -14.73 3.31
CA GLY A 124 13.83 -14.04 3.03
C GLY A 124 14.43 -14.30 1.64
N ASP A 125 14.11 -15.43 1.02
CA ASP A 125 14.60 -15.86 -0.30
C ASP A 125 13.50 -16.07 -1.38
N HIS A 126 12.20 -16.06 -1.02
CA HIS A 126 11.12 -16.31 -1.98
C HIS A 126 9.76 -15.76 -1.53
N MET A 127 8.76 -15.79 -2.42
CA MET A 127 7.38 -15.41 -2.10
C MET A 127 6.54 -16.67 -1.80
N LEU A 128 5.74 -16.61 -0.74
CA LEU A 128 4.88 -17.70 -0.26
C LEU A 128 3.69 -17.92 -1.22
N PHE A 129 3.54 -19.14 -1.74
CA PHE A 129 2.37 -19.56 -2.54
C PHE A 129 1.58 -20.71 -1.92
N THR A 130 2.01 -21.22 -0.77
CA THR A 130 1.40 -22.35 -0.08
C THR A 130 1.63 -22.23 1.43
N GLU A 131 0.85 -22.95 2.22
CA GLU A 131 0.98 -22.97 3.69
C GLU A 131 2.29 -23.62 4.16
N TYR A 132 2.89 -24.47 3.33
CA TYR A 132 4.21 -25.03 3.59
C TYR A 132 5.29 -24.04 3.15
N PHE A 133 5.62 -23.09 4.04
CA PHE A 133 6.52 -21.97 3.74
C PHE A 133 7.89 -22.33 3.14
N PRO A 134 8.49 -23.50 3.38
CA PRO A 134 9.74 -23.85 2.70
C PRO A 134 9.60 -24.11 1.19
N ASP A 135 8.39 -24.26 0.66
CA ASP A 135 8.16 -24.50 -0.76
C ASP A 135 8.38 -23.24 -1.58
N ASP A 136 9.41 -23.27 -2.41
CA ASP A 136 9.86 -22.18 -3.25
C ASP A 136 9.64 -22.47 -4.75
N ALA A 137 8.83 -23.46 -5.10
CA ALA A 137 8.65 -23.94 -6.48
C ALA A 137 8.06 -22.88 -7.43
N ARG A 138 7.29 -21.92 -6.91
CA ARG A 138 6.83 -20.75 -7.68
C ARG A 138 7.73 -19.55 -7.45
N LYS A 139 8.31 -19.02 -8.53
CA LYS A 139 9.24 -17.89 -8.47
C LYS A 139 8.56 -16.57 -8.86
N MET A 140 8.99 -15.47 -8.24
CA MET A 140 8.65 -14.14 -8.71
C MET A 140 9.40 -13.85 -10.01
N SER A 141 8.73 -13.22 -10.98
CA SER A 141 9.38 -12.63 -12.15
C SER A 141 10.23 -11.41 -11.74
N ASP A 142 11.19 -11.01 -12.58
CA ASP A 142 11.99 -9.79 -12.35
C ASP A 142 11.12 -8.53 -12.21
N LYS A 143 10.01 -8.46 -12.95
CA LYS A 143 9.03 -7.37 -12.85
C LYS A 143 8.41 -7.36 -11.45
N LEU A 144 7.95 -8.52 -10.96
CA LEU A 144 7.34 -8.63 -9.65
C LEU A 144 8.34 -8.35 -8.52
N GLN A 145 9.57 -8.88 -8.59
CA GLN A 145 10.61 -8.61 -7.58
C GLN A 145 10.89 -7.12 -7.41
N LYS A 146 10.90 -6.35 -8.51
CA LYS A 146 11.09 -4.89 -8.44
C LYS A 146 9.84 -4.18 -7.93
N SER A 147 8.67 -4.55 -8.44
CA SER A 147 7.41 -3.88 -8.11
C SER A 147 7.01 -4.09 -6.65
N ILE A 148 7.25 -5.30 -6.11
CA ILE A 148 6.85 -5.63 -4.74
C ILE A 148 7.61 -4.80 -3.69
N ILE A 149 8.88 -4.45 -3.96
CA ILE A 149 9.66 -3.54 -3.11
C ILE A 149 8.90 -2.22 -2.94
N HIS A 150 8.43 -1.61 -4.03
CA HIS A 150 7.69 -0.35 -3.98
C HIS A 150 6.36 -0.46 -3.23
N TYR A 151 5.68 -1.59 -3.30
CA TYR A 151 4.46 -1.83 -2.52
C TYR A 151 4.72 -1.90 -1.01
N TYR A 152 5.83 -2.51 -0.59
CA TYR A 152 6.21 -2.54 0.82
C TYR A 152 6.77 -1.19 1.31
N ASP A 153 7.55 -0.50 0.48
CA ASP A 153 7.98 0.89 0.76
C ASP A 153 6.76 1.79 0.97
N PHE A 154 5.73 1.66 0.11
CA PHE A 154 4.50 2.42 0.20
C PHE A 154 3.68 2.07 1.45
N LEU A 155 3.54 0.78 1.77
CA LEU A 155 2.85 0.32 2.99
C LEU A 155 3.47 0.92 4.25
N VAL A 156 4.81 1.02 4.29
CA VAL A 156 5.55 1.60 5.42
C VAL A 156 5.46 3.13 5.41
N ALA A 157 5.80 3.78 4.29
CA ALA A 157 5.87 5.24 4.20
C ALA A 157 4.52 5.93 4.48
N TYR A 158 3.41 5.28 4.16
CA TYR A 158 2.07 5.85 4.30
C TYR A 158 1.23 5.15 5.38
N GLU A 159 1.83 4.40 6.30
CA GLU A 159 1.07 3.65 7.31
C GLU A 159 0.13 4.53 8.14
N ASN A 160 0.47 5.81 8.37
CA ASN A 160 -0.40 6.76 9.05
C ASN A 160 -1.71 7.05 8.31
N TYR A 161 -1.72 6.99 6.97
CA TYR A 161 -2.91 7.17 6.15
C TYR A 161 -3.65 5.85 5.91
N LEU A 162 -2.96 4.71 6.00
CA LEU A 162 -3.52 3.39 5.72
C LEU A 162 -4.15 2.74 6.96
N ARG A 163 -3.51 2.84 8.13
CA ARG A 163 -3.82 1.93 9.26
C ARG A 163 -3.57 2.49 10.67
N ASP A 164 -3.49 3.81 10.82
CA ASP A 164 -3.26 4.47 12.12
C ASP A 164 -4.57 5.01 12.74
N GLY A 165 -5.58 4.14 12.82
CA GLY A 165 -6.88 4.47 13.42
C GLY A 165 -7.76 5.40 12.59
N ASN A 166 -7.54 5.47 11.28
CA ASN A 166 -8.38 6.23 10.35
C ASN A 166 -9.81 5.66 10.31
N ALA A 167 -10.82 6.54 10.33
CA ALA A 167 -12.22 6.13 10.30
C ALA A 167 -12.68 5.92 8.85
N GLU A 168 -13.38 4.82 8.55
CA GLU A 168 -13.97 4.61 7.22
C GLU A 168 -14.97 5.73 6.88
N THR A 169 -14.93 6.18 5.63
CA THR A 169 -15.88 7.15 5.07
C THR A 169 -16.16 6.79 3.62
N SER A 170 -17.13 7.47 3.01
CA SER A 170 -17.39 7.37 1.57
C SER A 170 -17.29 8.75 0.93
N VAL A 171 -16.93 8.77 -0.34
CA VAL A 171 -16.83 9.98 -1.17
C VAL A 171 -17.59 9.73 -2.47
N ASN A 172 -18.15 10.80 -3.04
CA ASN A 172 -18.71 10.74 -4.38
C ASN A 172 -17.75 11.40 -5.36
N MET A 173 -17.38 10.69 -6.41
CA MET A 173 -16.36 11.14 -7.36
C MET A 173 -16.67 10.62 -8.76
N THR A 174 -16.36 11.45 -9.76
CA THR A 174 -16.30 11.04 -11.17
C THR A 174 -14.89 11.11 -11.72
N MET A 175 -14.59 10.24 -12.67
CA MET A 175 -13.39 10.19 -13.48
C MET A 175 -13.77 10.32 -14.96
N ASP A 176 -13.34 11.39 -15.62
CA ASP A 176 -13.77 11.76 -16.99
C ASP A 176 -15.30 11.78 -17.17
N GLY A 177 -16.03 12.16 -16.11
CA GLY A 177 -17.51 12.21 -16.11
C GLY A 177 -18.20 10.87 -15.86
N VAL A 178 -17.45 9.78 -15.68
CA VAL A 178 -17.97 8.47 -15.28
C VAL A 178 -17.87 8.31 -13.77
N ASN A 179 -18.91 7.82 -13.10
CA ASN A 179 -18.88 7.57 -11.66
C ASN A 179 -17.79 6.55 -11.30
N VAL A 180 -17.02 6.86 -10.27
CA VAL A 180 -16.11 5.93 -9.61
C VAL A 180 -16.90 5.20 -8.52
N ALA A 181 -16.80 3.88 -8.46
CA ALA A 181 -17.59 3.08 -7.52
C ALA A 181 -17.03 3.22 -6.09
N ALA A 182 -17.78 3.87 -5.18
CA ALA A 182 -17.46 3.77 -3.76
C ALA A 182 -17.70 2.35 -3.26
N TRP A 183 -16.78 1.81 -2.46
CA TRP A 183 -16.98 0.52 -1.81
C TRP A 183 -18.24 0.58 -0.94
N ASP A 184 -19.10 -0.42 -1.06
CA ASP A 184 -20.24 -0.56 -0.15
C ASP A 184 -19.73 -1.08 1.20
N LEU A 185 -19.88 -0.24 2.22
CA LEU A 185 -19.36 -0.47 3.57
C LEU A 185 -20.36 -1.19 4.49
N SER A 186 -21.51 -1.61 3.96
CA SER A 186 -22.54 -2.33 4.71
C SER A 186 -22.03 -3.68 5.25
N ASP A 187 -22.69 -4.19 6.29
CA ASP A 187 -22.46 -5.55 6.77
C ASP A 187 -22.98 -6.59 5.75
N PRO A 188 -22.38 -7.80 5.68
CA PRO A 188 -22.85 -8.85 4.78
C PRO A 188 -24.29 -9.25 5.05
N ASN A 189 -25.03 -9.58 3.99
CA ASN A 189 -26.40 -10.08 4.14
C ASN A 189 -26.36 -11.56 4.58
N PRO A 190 -26.85 -11.93 5.77
CA PRO A 190 -26.79 -13.31 6.27
C PRO A 190 -27.69 -14.28 5.49
N SER A 191 -28.63 -13.78 4.67
CA SER A 191 -29.47 -14.62 3.80
C SER A 191 -28.76 -15.05 2.51
N ILE A 192 -27.59 -14.48 2.20
CA ILE A 192 -26.77 -14.87 1.05
C ILE A 192 -25.71 -15.85 1.55
N ALA A 193 -25.87 -17.12 1.18
CA ALA A 193 -25.01 -18.21 1.65
C ALA A 193 -23.62 -18.22 0.98
N ASP A 194 -23.56 -17.89 -0.32
CA ASP A 194 -22.29 -17.85 -1.06
C ASP A 194 -21.63 -16.47 -0.95
N ALA A 195 -20.38 -16.45 -0.52
CA ALA A 195 -19.58 -15.25 -0.43
C ALA A 195 -19.40 -14.53 -1.78
N ALA A 196 -19.39 -15.26 -2.90
CA ALA A 196 -19.34 -14.69 -4.25
C ALA A 196 -20.59 -13.86 -4.61
N ASP A 197 -21.73 -14.11 -3.95
CA ASP A 197 -23.02 -13.49 -4.23
C ASP A 197 -23.30 -12.26 -3.38
N GLN A 198 -22.45 -11.96 -2.40
CA GLN A 198 -22.51 -10.71 -1.67
C GLN A 198 -22.27 -9.53 -2.62
N THR A 199 -23.06 -8.48 -2.47
CA THR A 199 -22.96 -7.28 -3.31
C THR A 199 -22.24 -6.12 -2.61
N ILE A 200 -21.72 -6.34 -1.41
CA ILE A 200 -20.96 -5.35 -0.64
C ILE A 200 -19.51 -5.23 -1.14
N GLY A 201 -18.79 -4.20 -0.67
CA GLY A 201 -17.40 -3.96 -1.05
C GLY A 201 -17.24 -3.38 -2.46
N PRO A 202 -16.14 -3.68 -3.17
CA PRO A 202 -15.87 -3.12 -4.48
C PRO A 202 -16.74 -3.76 -5.57
N LYS A 203 -16.82 -3.11 -6.73
CA LYS A 203 -17.52 -3.58 -7.92
C LYS A 203 -16.53 -3.96 -9.03
N PRO A 204 -16.77 -5.05 -9.78
CA PRO A 204 -15.94 -5.41 -10.94
C PRO A 204 -16.12 -4.41 -12.09
N TYR A 205 -15.21 -4.45 -13.06
CA TYR A 205 -15.23 -3.65 -14.29
C TYR A 205 -15.29 -2.12 -14.10
N CYS A 206 -14.83 -1.61 -12.97
CA CYS A 206 -14.79 -0.16 -12.73
C CYS A 206 -13.63 0.23 -11.80
N VAL A 207 -13.28 1.51 -11.82
CA VAL A 207 -12.40 2.09 -10.79
C VAL A 207 -13.22 2.21 -9.50
N ASN A 208 -12.62 1.79 -8.40
CA ASN A 208 -13.25 1.80 -7.08
C ASN A 208 -12.57 2.78 -6.12
N THR A 209 -13.32 3.29 -5.14
CA THR A 209 -12.78 4.08 -4.02
C THR A 209 -13.01 3.37 -2.68
N TYR A 210 -11.96 3.25 -1.88
CA TYR A 210 -12.06 3.01 -0.43
C TYR A 210 -11.50 4.23 0.29
N SER A 211 -12.28 4.85 1.17
CA SER A 211 -11.91 6.14 1.75
C SER A 211 -11.88 6.09 3.27
N THR A 212 -10.94 6.81 3.86
CA THR A 212 -10.85 7.01 5.31
C THR A 212 -10.62 8.47 5.66
N LYS A 213 -10.97 8.87 6.88
CA LYS A 213 -10.78 10.21 7.40
C LYS A 213 -10.08 10.18 8.76
N LYS A 214 -9.17 11.12 8.99
CA LYS A 214 -8.54 11.40 10.29
C LYS A 214 -8.29 12.89 10.43
N GLY A 215 -9.01 13.53 11.37
CA GLY A 215 -9.01 14.99 11.51
C GLY A 215 -9.48 15.67 10.22
N ASP A 216 -8.69 16.63 9.74
CA ASP A 216 -8.95 17.39 8.51
C ASP A 216 -8.41 16.71 7.25
N VAL A 217 -8.02 15.43 7.32
CA VAL A 217 -7.48 14.70 6.18
C VAL A 217 -8.43 13.59 5.75
N THR A 218 -8.75 13.55 4.45
CA THR A 218 -9.42 12.41 3.80
C THR A 218 -8.42 11.72 2.87
N ALA A 219 -8.19 10.42 3.10
CA ALA A 219 -7.41 9.57 2.21
C ALA A 219 -8.38 8.72 1.36
N ILE A 220 -8.25 8.80 0.04
CA ILE A 220 -9.11 8.13 -0.95
C ILE A 220 -8.23 7.16 -1.74
N GLN A 221 -8.44 5.87 -1.57
CA GLN A 221 -7.73 4.83 -2.30
C GLN A 221 -8.45 4.57 -3.62
N LEU A 222 -7.85 4.93 -4.75
CA LEU A 222 -8.34 4.60 -6.08
C LEU A 222 -7.75 3.25 -6.52
N LEU A 223 -8.62 2.27 -6.78
CA LEU A 223 -8.24 0.91 -7.14
C LEU A 223 -8.77 0.57 -8.54
N ASN A 224 -7.88 0.16 -9.45
CA ASN A 224 -8.21 -0.01 -10.87
C ASN A 224 -8.76 -1.39 -11.21
N TYR A 225 -9.99 -1.67 -10.82
CA TYR A 225 -10.67 -2.91 -11.21
C TYR A 225 -11.39 -2.80 -12.56
N SER A 226 -11.03 -1.84 -13.41
CA SER A 226 -11.70 -1.59 -14.69
C SER A 226 -11.63 -2.77 -15.67
N ASN A 227 -10.61 -3.61 -15.55
CA ASN A 227 -10.44 -4.82 -16.36
C ASN A 227 -10.67 -6.12 -15.56
N VAL A 228 -11.03 -6.02 -14.28
CA VAL A 228 -11.19 -7.18 -13.38
C VAL A 228 -12.65 -7.63 -13.40
N SER A 229 -12.88 -8.90 -13.70
CA SER A 229 -14.21 -9.49 -13.80
C SER A 229 -14.70 -9.99 -12.45
N ARG A 230 -15.95 -10.47 -12.43
CA ARG A 230 -16.47 -11.16 -11.24
C ARG A 230 -15.75 -12.50 -10.97
N ASP A 231 -15.27 -13.18 -12.01
CA ASP A 231 -14.67 -14.51 -11.92
C ASP A 231 -13.29 -14.52 -11.24
N ASN A 232 -12.58 -13.40 -11.26
CA ASN A 232 -11.27 -13.21 -10.64
C ASN A 232 -11.31 -12.15 -9.52
N PHE A 233 -12.49 -11.86 -8.96
CA PHE A 233 -12.70 -10.86 -7.90
C PHE A 233 -12.35 -11.38 -6.49
N ASN A 234 -11.21 -12.05 -6.39
CA ASN A 234 -10.64 -12.63 -5.18
C ASN A 234 -9.11 -12.43 -5.18
N VAL A 235 -8.49 -12.50 -4.01
CA VAL A 235 -7.04 -12.24 -3.89
C VAL A 235 -6.19 -13.45 -4.32
N ARG A 236 -6.65 -14.68 -4.05
CA ARG A 236 -5.82 -15.88 -4.23
C ARG A 236 -5.64 -16.29 -5.70
N ASP A 237 -6.57 -15.89 -6.57
CA ASP A 237 -6.55 -16.12 -8.02
C ASP A 237 -6.18 -17.56 -8.39
N LEU A 238 -6.86 -18.55 -7.80
CA LEU A 238 -6.53 -19.98 -8.00
C LEU A 238 -6.59 -20.42 -9.47
N LYS A 239 -7.41 -19.72 -10.27
CA LYS A 239 -7.54 -19.95 -11.72
C LYS A 239 -6.43 -19.32 -12.55
N GLU A 240 -5.60 -18.44 -11.95
CA GLU A 240 -4.53 -17.70 -12.63
C GLU A 240 -5.05 -16.85 -13.80
N THR A 241 -6.12 -16.11 -13.55
CA THR A 241 -6.87 -15.36 -14.57
C THR A 241 -6.90 -13.86 -14.32
N MET A 242 -6.19 -13.35 -13.31
CA MET A 242 -6.12 -11.92 -13.04
C MET A 242 -5.45 -11.19 -14.22
N PRO A 243 -6.15 -10.27 -14.91
CA PRO A 243 -5.59 -9.55 -16.04
C PRO A 243 -4.64 -8.45 -15.57
N GLU A 244 -3.75 -8.01 -16.47
CA GLU A 244 -3.03 -6.75 -16.26
C GLU A 244 -4.03 -5.56 -16.35
N PRO A 245 -3.80 -4.48 -15.60
CA PRO A 245 -4.67 -3.31 -15.60
C PRO A 245 -4.56 -2.52 -16.90
N ASN A 246 -5.64 -1.84 -17.26
CA ASN A 246 -5.60 -0.77 -18.25
C ASN A 246 -5.12 0.52 -17.57
N VAL A 247 -3.90 0.95 -17.85
CA VAL A 247 -3.32 2.16 -17.25
C VAL A 247 -4.13 3.39 -17.64
N LEU A 248 -4.61 4.14 -16.64
CA LEU A 248 -5.39 5.35 -16.84
C LEU A 248 -4.51 6.58 -16.56
N LEU A 249 -4.27 7.39 -17.60
CA LEU A 249 -3.40 8.56 -17.52
C LEU A 249 -4.19 9.86 -17.65
N ASN A 250 -3.76 10.89 -16.92
CA ASN A 250 -4.25 12.27 -17.00
C ASN A 250 -5.78 12.39 -16.93
N LYS A 251 -6.37 11.65 -16.00
CA LYS A 251 -7.83 11.58 -15.85
C LYS A 251 -8.36 12.77 -15.09
N LYS A 252 -9.43 13.39 -15.59
CA LYS A 252 -10.09 14.49 -14.89
C LYS A 252 -10.92 13.92 -13.75
N ILE A 253 -10.61 14.33 -12.53
CA ILE A 253 -11.36 13.99 -11.33
C ILE A 253 -12.29 15.13 -10.96
N VAL A 254 -13.53 14.80 -10.61
CA VAL A 254 -14.47 15.70 -9.94
C VAL A 254 -14.94 15.01 -8.67
N LEU A 255 -14.53 15.52 -7.53
CA LEU A 255 -14.89 15.07 -6.19
C LEU A 255 -15.97 15.98 -5.62
N ASP A 256 -17.04 15.41 -5.10
CA ASP A 256 -18.05 16.14 -4.33
C ASP A 256 -17.51 16.40 -2.93
N ASP A 257 -17.06 17.63 -2.71
CA ASP A 257 -16.54 18.10 -1.43
C ASP A 257 -16.73 19.60 -1.27
N ALA A 258 -17.63 19.95 -0.35
CA ALA A 258 -17.94 21.34 -0.01
C ALA A 258 -17.04 21.91 1.09
N THR A 259 -16.25 21.07 1.74
CA THR A 259 -15.32 21.49 2.79
C THR A 259 -14.15 22.22 2.15
N PRO A 260 -13.72 23.40 2.64
CA PRO A 260 -12.56 24.09 2.08
C PRO A 260 -11.33 23.19 2.02
N VAL A 261 -10.76 23.01 0.84
CA VAL A 261 -9.55 22.22 0.62
C VAL A 261 -8.33 23.13 0.63
N SER A 262 -7.33 22.78 1.42
CA SER A 262 -6.04 23.50 1.46
C SER A 262 -5.05 22.89 0.48
N ARG A 263 -5.01 21.55 0.36
CA ARG A 263 -4.02 20.83 -0.44
C ARG A 263 -4.57 19.49 -0.94
N ILE A 264 -4.11 19.09 -2.12
CA ILE A 264 -4.33 17.74 -2.64
C ILE A 264 -2.99 17.20 -3.15
N TRP A 265 -2.66 15.98 -2.77
CA TRP A 265 -1.53 15.26 -3.32
C TRP A 265 -1.90 13.79 -3.55
N VAL A 266 -1.15 13.15 -4.44
CA VAL A 266 -1.35 11.76 -4.82
C VAL A 266 -0.07 10.97 -4.66
N ALA A 267 -0.16 9.71 -4.29
CA ALA A 267 0.98 8.81 -4.20
C ALA A 267 0.56 7.41 -4.65
N SER A 268 1.46 6.68 -5.32
CA SER A 268 1.16 5.34 -5.83
C SER A 268 2.44 4.49 -5.81
N PRO A 269 2.40 3.22 -5.37
CA PRO A 269 3.54 2.32 -5.50
C PRO A 269 3.88 1.99 -6.95
N ASP A 270 2.95 2.22 -7.88
CA ASP A 270 3.12 1.91 -9.31
C ASP A 270 3.94 2.99 -10.04
N CYS A 271 4.11 4.18 -9.46
CA CYS A 271 4.88 5.26 -10.06
C CYS A 271 5.75 6.00 -9.03
N PHE A 272 6.93 6.46 -9.47
CA PHE A 272 7.87 7.20 -8.64
C PHE A 272 8.25 6.52 -7.31
N GLY A 273 8.15 5.19 -7.25
CA GLY A 273 8.43 4.41 -6.03
C GLY A 273 7.60 4.83 -4.83
N GLY A 274 6.39 5.38 -5.04
CA GLY A 274 5.54 5.88 -3.95
C GLY A 274 5.75 7.34 -3.57
N ALA A 275 6.63 8.10 -4.21
CA ALA A 275 6.83 9.51 -3.87
C ALA A 275 5.55 10.34 -4.09
N PRO A 276 5.20 11.26 -3.16
CA PRO A 276 3.98 12.05 -3.27
C PRO A 276 4.12 13.15 -4.32
N GLN A 277 3.05 13.38 -5.05
CA GLN A 277 2.93 14.41 -6.09
C GLN A 277 1.78 15.35 -5.74
N GLU A 278 2.09 16.61 -5.51
CA GLU A 278 1.05 17.62 -5.31
C GLU A 278 0.30 17.91 -6.61
N VAL A 279 -1.03 18.00 -6.55
CA VAL A 279 -1.87 18.27 -7.71
C VAL A 279 -2.59 19.59 -7.57
N VAL A 280 -2.62 20.35 -8.65
CA VAL A 280 -3.37 21.60 -8.71
C VAL A 280 -4.86 21.29 -8.84
N PHE A 281 -5.68 21.96 -8.03
CA PHE A 281 -7.12 21.78 -8.03
C PHE A 281 -7.87 23.12 -8.10
N LYS A 282 -9.13 23.03 -8.52
CA LYS A 282 -10.12 24.11 -8.43
C LYS A 282 -11.27 23.62 -7.57
N GLN A 283 -11.73 24.45 -6.64
CA GLN A 283 -12.91 24.15 -5.84
C GLN A 283 -13.97 25.22 -6.09
N ASN A 284 -15.14 24.82 -6.60
CA ASN A 284 -16.26 25.70 -6.88
C ASN A 284 -17.57 24.93 -6.67
N ASN A 285 -18.60 25.58 -6.14
CA ASN A 285 -19.95 25.03 -6.01
C ASN A 285 -19.99 23.62 -5.35
N GLY A 286 -19.22 23.44 -4.27
CA GLY A 286 -19.15 22.17 -3.54
C GLY A 286 -18.44 21.03 -4.26
N LYS A 287 -17.69 21.32 -5.33
CA LYS A 287 -16.93 20.33 -6.10
C LYS A 287 -15.48 20.72 -6.22
N VAL A 288 -14.61 19.73 -6.05
CA VAL A 288 -13.16 19.82 -6.22
C VAL A 288 -12.78 19.13 -7.53
N THR A 289 -12.08 19.83 -8.42
CA THR A 289 -11.65 19.32 -9.72
C THR A 289 -10.14 19.38 -9.85
N PHE A 290 -9.52 18.26 -10.22
CA PHE A 290 -8.08 18.14 -10.49
C PHE A 290 -7.82 17.07 -11.55
N THR A 291 -6.58 16.97 -12.02
CA THR A 291 -6.15 15.90 -12.93
C THR A 291 -5.37 14.85 -12.14
N LEU A 292 -5.84 13.60 -12.17
CA LEU A 292 -5.10 12.45 -11.66
C LEU A 292 -4.03 12.05 -12.70
N PRO A 293 -2.72 12.10 -12.36
CA PRO A 293 -1.66 11.84 -13.34
C PRO A 293 -1.66 10.40 -13.86
N SER A 294 -1.78 9.42 -12.96
CA SER A 294 -1.76 7.99 -13.30
C SER A 294 -2.57 7.16 -12.31
N LEU A 295 -3.18 6.09 -12.81
CA LEU A 295 -3.73 4.98 -12.06
C LEU A 295 -3.47 3.68 -12.84
N GLU A 296 -2.53 2.87 -12.37
CA GLU A 296 -2.24 1.54 -12.91
C GLU A 296 -2.99 0.48 -12.09
N TYR A 297 -2.52 0.15 -10.88
CA TYR A 297 -3.23 -0.73 -9.94
C TYR A 297 -3.88 0.09 -8.83
N TRP A 298 -3.12 1.01 -8.23
CA TRP A 298 -3.49 1.74 -7.03
C TRP A 298 -2.88 3.13 -6.97
N THR A 299 -3.73 4.15 -6.73
CA THR A 299 -3.28 5.50 -6.37
C THR A 299 -4.02 5.99 -5.13
N MET A 300 -3.29 6.38 -4.10
CA MET A 300 -3.85 7.09 -2.94
C MET A 300 -3.94 8.58 -3.28
N VAL A 301 -5.12 9.16 -3.14
CA VAL A 301 -5.35 10.60 -3.17
C VAL A 301 -5.56 11.09 -1.75
N VAL A 302 -4.83 12.11 -1.33
CA VAL A 302 -4.99 12.73 -0.01
C VAL A 302 -5.51 14.15 -0.18
N VAL A 303 -6.63 14.43 0.48
CA VAL A 303 -7.29 15.74 0.52
C VAL A 303 -7.14 16.29 1.94
N GLU A 304 -6.36 17.36 2.07
CA GLU A 304 -6.21 18.11 3.31
C GLU A 304 -7.19 19.28 3.31
N HIS A 305 -8.01 19.37 4.35
CA HIS A 305 -9.01 20.42 4.52
C HIS A 305 -8.47 21.56 5.37
N GLY A 306 -9.00 22.74 5.13
CA GLY A 306 -8.64 23.97 5.83
C GLY A 306 -8.60 25.16 4.90
N ASN A 307 -8.21 26.30 5.45
CA ASN A 307 -8.03 27.50 4.65
C ASN A 307 -6.85 27.30 3.72
N LYS A 308 -7.10 27.52 2.42
CA LYS A 308 -6.04 27.59 1.43
C LYS A 308 -5.06 28.69 1.82
N VAL A 309 -3.83 28.31 2.18
CA VAL A 309 -2.76 29.31 2.31
C VAL A 309 -2.60 29.92 0.93
N ASP A 310 -2.66 31.24 0.85
CA ASP A 310 -2.68 32.00 -0.40
C ASP A 310 -1.31 31.92 -1.10
N ASN A 311 -0.99 30.75 -1.65
CA ASN A 311 0.14 30.54 -2.55
C ASN A 311 -0.39 30.79 -3.96
N SER A 312 -0.57 32.06 -4.30
CA SER A 312 -0.87 32.54 -5.65
C SER A 312 0.30 32.26 -6.61
N ALA A 313 0.58 30.98 -6.88
CA ALA A 313 1.36 30.38 -7.96
C ALA A 313 1.63 28.90 -7.60
N SER A 314 0.65 28.02 -7.81
CA SER A 314 0.80 26.57 -7.61
C SER A 314 1.44 25.89 -8.83
N GLU A 315 2.57 26.41 -9.31
CA GLU A 315 3.43 25.72 -10.26
C GLU A 315 4.47 24.92 -9.46
N VAL A 316 4.33 23.61 -9.32
CA VAL A 316 5.46 22.83 -8.76
C VAL A 316 6.60 22.89 -9.78
N ARG A 317 7.84 23.18 -9.36
CA ARG A 317 9.02 23.08 -10.23
C ARG A 317 9.84 21.86 -9.84
N ASN A 318 9.96 20.94 -10.78
CA ASN A 318 10.77 19.74 -10.62
C ASN A 318 12.18 20.00 -11.15
N TYR A 319 13.20 19.54 -10.43
CA TYR A 319 14.58 19.53 -10.88
C TYR A 319 15.09 18.11 -10.87
N VAL A 320 15.59 17.63 -12.00
CA VAL A 320 16.12 16.27 -12.18
C VAL A 320 17.64 16.30 -12.05
N LEU A 321 18.21 15.35 -11.31
CA LEU A 321 19.65 15.21 -11.16
C LEU A 321 20.28 14.84 -12.51
N ARG A 322 21.14 15.71 -13.04
CA ARG A 322 21.95 15.45 -14.23
C ARG A 322 23.40 15.79 -13.95
N GLY A 323 24.26 14.78 -13.92
CA GLY A 323 25.67 14.94 -13.53
C GLY A 323 25.80 15.36 -12.05
N GLU A 324 26.36 16.54 -11.80
CA GLU A 324 26.61 17.08 -10.45
C GLU A 324 25.60 18.17 -10.04
N SER A 325 24.45 18.22 -10.69
CA SER A 325 23.48 19.31 -10.52
C SER A 325 22.05 18.86 -10.73
N PHE A 326 21.12 19.46 -10.00
CA PHE A 326 19.70 19.35 -10.28
C PHE A 326 19.32 20.40 -11.33
N GLN A 327 18.80 19.95 -12.47
CA GLN A 327 18.39 20.78 -13.60
C GLN A 327 16.87 20.81 -13.71
N GLU A 328 16.28 21.98 -13.92
CA GLU A 328 14.83 22.11 -14.07
C GLU A 328 14.29 21.16 -15.16
N ALA A 329 13.23 20.43 -14.83
CA ALA A 329 12.61 19.42 -15.68
C ALA A 329 11.82 20.09 -16.82
N SER A 330 12.09 19.69 -18.06
CA SER A 330 11.26 20.09 -19.20
C SER A 330 9.83 19.57 -19.01
N ASN A 331 8.83 20.45 -19.11
CA ASN A 331 7.40 20.12 -18.96
C ASN A 331 6.97 19.57 -17.59
N ASN A 332 7.73 19.82 -16.52
CA ASN A 332 7.42 19.34 -15.17
C ASN A 332 7.33 17.81 -15.01
N THR A 333 7.77 17.03 -15.99
CA THR A 333 7.77 15.58 -15.91
C THR A 333 9.12 15.06 -15.43
N VAL A 334 9.10 14.13 -14.47
CA VAL A 334 10.30 13.44 -14.00
C VAL A 334 10.35 12.06 -14.69
N PRO A 335 11.40 11.74 -15.45
CA PRO A 335 11.55 10.39 -16.01
C PRO A 335 11.70 9.34 -14.89
N ALA A 336 11.17 8.13 -15.11
CA ALA A 336 11.29 7.04 -14.15
C ALA A 336 12.75 6.66 -13.91
N GLY A 337 13.13 6.48 -12.64
CA GLY A 337 14.48 6.09 -12.22
C GLY A 337 15.47 7.25 -11.99
N GLU A 338 15.04 8.50 -12.19
CA GLU A 338 15.86 9.69 -11.98
C GLU A 338 15.65 10.28 -10.57
N ALA A 339 16.73 10.73 -9.92
CA ALA A 339 16.62 11.50 -8.68
C ALA A 339 16.12 12.91 -8.97
N TYR A 340 15.21 13.45 -8.16
CA TYR A 340 14.66 14.80 -8.37
C TYR A 340 14.43 15.56 -7.07
N LEU A 341 14.36 16.89 -7.18
CA LEU A 341 13.86 17.81 -6.16
C LEU A 341 12.59 18.47 -6.67
N SER A 342 11.60 18.66 -5.80
CA SER A 342 10.34 19.29 -6.14
C SER A 342 10.10 20.46 -5.20
N PHE A 343 9.89 21.65 -5.77
CA PHE A 343 9.68 22.87 -5.00
C PHE A 343 8.34 23.52 -5.39
N PRO A 344 7.60 24.10 -4.44
CA PRO A 344 6.52 25.03 -4.76
C PRO A 344 7.07 26.19 -5.62
N ALA A 345 6.35 26.67 -6.64
CA ALA A 345 6.83 27.76 -7.53
C ALA A 345 7.16 29.04 -6.80
N THR A 346 6.52 29.29 -5.66
CA THR A 346 6.84 30.43 -4.80
C THR A 346 8.32 30.41 -4.39
N ILE A 347 8.90 29.23 -4.19
CA ILE A 347 10.33 29.03 -3.96
C ILE A 347 11.07 28.82 -5.30
N GLY A 348 10.50 28.02 -6.21
CA GLY A 348 11.07 27.69 -7.51
C GLY A 348 11.41 28.90 -8.39
N LYS A 349 10.64 29.99 -8.33
CA LYS A 349 10.93 31.25 -9.05
C LYS A 349 12.18 31.97 -8.55
N THR A 350 12.59 31.71 -7.31
CA THR A 350 13.83 32.26 -6.73
C THR A 350 15.04 31.34 -6.90
N LEU A 351 14.81 30.09 -7.28
CA LEU A 351 15.87 29.10 -7.49
C LEU A 351 16.44 29.24 -8.90
N GLN A 352 17.77 29.08 -9.02
CA GLN A 352 18.41 29.07 -10.32
C GLN A 352 17.94 27.85 -11.14
N PRO A 353 17.93 27.92 -12.49
CA PRO A 353 17.61 26.77 -13.36
C PRO A 353 18.53 25.55 -13.14
N LEU A 354 19.71 25.81 -12.55
CA LEU A 354 20.71 24.84 -12.16
C LEU A 354 20.95 24.96 -10.64
N LEU A 355 20.69 23.89 -9.90
CA LEU A 355 21.04 23.77 -8.49
C LEU A 355 22.26 22.85 -8.38
N SER A 356 23.45 23.44 -8.34
CA SER A 356 24.69 22.70 -8.18
C SER A 356 24.73 22.02 -6.82
N LEU A 357 25.14 20.74 -6.79
CA LEU A 357 25.50 20.08 -5.55
C LEU A 357 26.82 20.69 -5.08
N VAL A 358 26.75 21.70 -4.22
CA VAL A 358 27.94 22.19 -3.51
C VAL A 358 28.35 21.06 -2.55
N PRO A 359 29.57 20.51 -2.67
CA PRO A 359 30.05 19.52 -1.72
C PRO A 359 30.23 20.21 -0.37
N VAL A 360 29.17 20.21 0.44
CA VAL A 360 29.30 20.49 1.86
C VAL A 360 29.80 19.20 2.47
N THR A 361 31.05 19.20 2.94
CA THR A 361 31.60 18.16 3.81
C THR A 361 30.94 18.23 5.19
N ALA A 362 29.60 18.19 5.25
CA ALA A 362 28.91 17.84 6.48
C ALA A 362 29.05 16.32 6.60
N GLY A 363 30.16 15.90 7.22
CA GLY A 363 30.49 14.49 7.37
C GLY A 363 29.34 13.74 8.03
N ILE A 364 28.84 12.70 7.37
CA ILE A 364 28.13 11.63 8.06
C ILE A 364 29.20 10.98 8.94
N THR A 365 29.22 11.33 10.23
CA THR A 365 30.26 10.89 11.17
C THR A 365 30.16 9.41 11.54
N ASN A 366 29.07 8.74 11.15
CA ASN A 366 28.75 7.38 11.55
C ASN A 366 28.74 6.37 10.38
N VAL A 367 29.62 6.51 9.39
CA VAL A 367 29.84 5.40 8.45
C VAL A 367 31.09 4.64 8.87
N ILE A 368 30.89 3.41 9.33
CA ILE A 368 31.96 2.49 9.69
C ILE A 368 32.70 2.14 8.39
N ASP A 369 33.98 2.52 8.33
CA ASP A 369 34.88 2.10 7.25
C ASP A 369 34.96 0.58 7.25
N ASN A 370 34.47 -0.08 6.20
CA ASN A 370 34.48 -1.52 6.08
C ASN A 370 35.82 -2.07 5.55
N GLY A 371 36.83 -1.19 5.38
CA GLY A 371 38.18 -1.55 4.97
C GLY A 371 38.31 -1.98 3.51
N ARG A 372 37.24 -1.94 2.71
CA ARG A 372 37.26 -2.28 1.29
C ARG A 372 37.39 -1.03 0.44
N ASP A 373 38.25 -1.09 -0.58
CA ASP A 373 38.50 0.01 -1.52
C ASP A 373 37.46 0.03 -2.67
N ASP A 374 36.20 -0.24 -2.33
CA ASP A 374 35.11 -0.33 -3.30
C ASP A 374 34.45 1.05 -3.50
N TYR A 375 33.94 1.29 -4.72
CA TYR A 375 33.12 2.45 -5.04
C TYR A 375 31.68 1.99 -5.30
N TYR A 376 30.71 2.77 -4.84
CA TYR A 376 29.29 2.51 -5.09
C TYR A 376 28.65 3.73 -5.73
N THR A 377 27.67 3.55 -6.60
CA THR A 377 26.79 4.65 -7.03
C THR A 377 25.98 5.16 -5.84
N VAL A 378 25.36 6.34 -5.98
CA VAL A 378 24.42 6.86 -4.97
C VAL A 378 23.22 5.94 -4.72
N SER A 379 22.93 5.02 -5.64
CA SER A 379 21.90 3.98 -5.53
C SER A 379 22.43 2.65 -4.97
N GLY A 380 23.67 2.59 -4.48
CA GLY A 380 24.23 1.41 -3.82
C GLY A 380 24.83 0.34 -4.75
N ILE A 381 25.01 0.63 -6.04
CA ILE A 381 25.57 -0.34 -7.01
C ILE A 381 27.09 -0.25 -7.00
N LYS A 382 27.79 -1.38 -6.81
CA LYS A 382 29.27 -1.44 -6.84
C LYS A 382 29.81 -1.10 -8.24
N VAL A 383 30.91 -0.33 -8.30
CA VAL A 383 31.58 0.10 -9.54
C VAL A 383 33.10 -0.05 -9.36
N ASP A 384 33.75 -0.79 -10.26
CA ASP A 384 35.20 -1.05 -10.14
C ASP A 384 36.06 0.06 -10.78
N HIS A 385 35.50 0.80 -11.74
CA HIS A 385 36.17 1.88 -12.46
C HIS A 385 35.28 3.13 -12.50
N PRO A 386 35.16 3.87 -11.37
CA PRO A 386 34.34 5.09 -11.36
C PRO A 386 34.84 6.07 -12.42
N VAL A 387 33.94 6.55 -13.26
CA VAL A 387 34.18 7.62 -14.24
C VAL A 387 33.81 8.95 -13.61
N LYS A 388 33.62 10.01 -14.39
CA LYS A 388 33.14 11.29 -13.86
C LYS A 388 31.73 11.14 -13.27
N GLY A 389 31.55 11.48 -11.99
CA GLY A 389 30.27 11.31 -11.29
C GLY A 389 30.37 11.28 -9.76
N ILE A 390 29.23 11.00 -9.10
CA ILE A 390 29.11 10.94 -7.63
C ILE A 390 29.06 9.49 -7.18
N TYR A 391 29.93 9.14 -6.23
CA TYR A 391 30.07 7.80 -5.69
C TYR A 391 30.07 7.81 -4.15
N ILE A 392 29.78 6.68 -3.54
CA ILE A 392 30.08 6.40 -2.14
C ILE A 392 31.36 5.56 -2.10
N HIS A 393 32.40 6.08 -1.45
CA HIS A 393 33.68 5.40 -1.26
C HIS A 393 34.06 5.49 0.21
N LYS A 394 34.35 4.35 0.86
CA LYS A 394 34.62 4.25 2.31
C LYS A 394 33.59 5.01 3.15
N GLY A 395 32.33 4.85 2.80
CA GLY A 395 31.22 5.50 3.48
C GLY A 395 31.08 7.01 3.26
N LYS A 396 31.92 7.61 2.41
CA LYS A 396 31.92 9.04 2.12
C LYS A 396 31.47 9.30 0.70
N LYS A 397 30.70 10.37 0.50
CA LYS A 397 30.39 10.89 -0.83
C LYS A 397 31.67 11.41 -1.46
N LEU A 398 32.04 10.85 -2.60
CA LEU A 398 33.17 11.25 -3.41
C LEU A 398 32.66 11.74 -4.76
N VAL A 399 33.07 12.94 -5.16
CA VAL A 399 32.84 13.46 -6.50
C VAL A 399 34.11 13.23 -7.31
N LYS A 400 34.04 12.35 -8.30
CA LYS A 400 35.16 12.09 -9.23
C LYS A 400 35.01 13.04 -10.41
N LYS A 401 35.94 13.98 -10.54
CA LYS A 401 35.92 15.07 -11.53
C LYS A 401 36.31 14.62 -12.93
#